data_AF-A0A949UMM9-F1
#
_entry.id   AF-A0A949UMM9-F1
#
_cell.length_a   1.000
_cell.length_b   1.000
_cell.length_c   1.000
_cell.angle_alpha   90.00
_cell.angle_beta   90.00
_cell.angle_gamma   90.00
#
_symmetry.space_group_name_H-M   'P 1'
#
loop_
_entity.id
_entity.type
_entity.pdbx_description
1 polymer ?
#
loop_
_entity_poly.entity_id
_entity_poly.type
_entity_poly.pdbx_seq_one_letter_code
_entity_poly.pdbx_strand_id
1 'polypeptide(L)' 'MGGPAVIYLVRHAKAGERRVWDGDDVDRPLSKTGRKQAKAVCRRLAAKGATAVYSSS' A
#
# COMPACT_ATOMS: atom_id res chain seq x y z
N MET A 1 -12.31 28.09 6.61
CA MET A 1 -12.72 27.05 7.56
C MET A 1 -12.44 25.70 6.90
N GLY A 2 -11.43 24.96 7.36
CA GLY A 2 -11.12 23.64 6.82
C GLY A 2 -12.18 22.63 7.27
N GLY A 3 -12.80 21.93 6.31
CA GLY A 3 -13.72 20.84 6.62
C GLY A 3 -12.99 19.64 7.24
N PRO A 4 -13.74 18.65 7.77
CA PRO A 4 -13.14 17.43 8.33
C PRO A 4 -12.34 16.68 7.25
N ALA A 5 -11.16 16.19 7.63
CA ALA A 5 -10.32 15.36 6.77
C ALA A 5 -10.62 13.88 6.99
N VAL A 6 -10.60 13.10 5.91
CA VAL A 6 -10.74 11.63 5.96
C VAL A 6 -9.38 10.99 5.69
N ILE A 7 -8.95 10.10 6.57
CA ILE A 7 -7.70 9.36 6.45
C ILE A 7 -8.00 7.88 6.24
N TYR A 8 -7.43 7.31 5.18
CA TYR A 8 -7.48 5.87 4.92
C TYR A 8 -6.16 5.23 5.35
N LEU A 9 -6.16 4.56 6.51
CA LEU A 9 -4.99 3.80 6.95
C LEU A 9 -4.97 2.43 6.27
N VAL A 10 -3.92 2.17 5.50
CA VAL A 10 -3.79 0.95 4.68
C VAL A 10 -2.54 0.20 5.09
N ARG A 11 -2.69 -1.08 5.47
CA ARG A 11 -1.55 -1.99 5.62
C ARG A 11 -0.96 -2.32 4.24
N HIS A 12 0.37 -2.41 4.15
CA HIS A 12 1.03 -2.84 2.92
C HIS A 12 0.48 -4.18 2.40
N ALA A 13 0.47 -4.33 1.07
CA ALA A 13 0.02 -5.56 0.44
C ALA A 13 1.02 -6.71 0.66
N LYS A 14 0.63 -7.95 0.31
CA LYS A 14 1.47 -9.13 0.55
C LYS A 14 2.86 -8.99 -0.11
N ALA A 15 3.91 -8.92 0.72
CA ALA A 15 5.30 -8.98 0.30
C ALA A 15 5.79 -10.43 0.09
N GLY A 16 6.96 -10.59 -0.54
CA GLY A 16 7.68 -11.87 -0.58
C GLY A 16 7.96 -12.42 0.82
N GLU A 17 8.36 -13.69 0.94
CA GLU A 17 8.67 -14.28 2.25
C GLU A 17 10.03 -13.80 2.75
N ARG A 18 10.13 -13.40 4.03
CA ARG A 18 11.37 -12.89 4.61
C ARG A 18 12.48 -13.94 4.66
N ARG A 19 12.16 -15.23 4.86
CA ARG A 19 13.19 -16.28 4.99
C ARG A 19 13.94 -16.60 3.69
N VAL A 20 13.38 -16.23 2.54
CA VAL A 20 13.94 -16.52 1.20
C VAL A 20 14.39 -15.25 0.48
N TRP A 21 14.38 -14.12 1.18
CA TRP A 21 14.83 -12.84 0.64
C TRP A 21 16.25 -12.59 1.13
N ASP A 22 17.19 -12.53 0.20
CA ASP A 22 18.61 -12.40 0.51
C ASP A 22 19.10 -10.94 0.57
N GLY A 23 18.22 -9.97 0.31
CA GLY A 23 18.50 -8.54 0.40
C GLY A 23 18.03 -7.91 1.71
N ASP A 24 18.19 -6.59 1.82
CA ASP A 24 17.68 -5.84 2.96
C ASP A 24 16.14 -5.89 3.02
N ASP A 25 15.57 -6.04 4.22
CA ASP A 25 14.11 -6.22 4.39
C ASP A 25 13.31 -5.00 3.90
N VAL A 26 13.93 -3.81 3.91
CA VAL A 26 13.34 -2.56 3.39
C VAL A 26 13.12 -2.61 1.87
N ASP A 27 13.95 -3.38 1.15
CA ASP A 27 13.85 -3.55 -0.30
C ASP A 27 12.95 -4.73 -0.70
N ARG A 28 12.42 -5.50 0.27
CA ARG A 28 11.65 -6.72 -0.03
C ARG A 28 10.37 -6.39 -0.79
N PRO A 29 10.22 -6.85 -2.05
CA PRO A 29 9.17 -6.37 -2.91
C PRO A 29 7.81 -7.02 -2.61
N LEU A 30 6.76 -6.39 -3.14
CA LEU A 30 5.44 -7.02 -3.21
C LEU A 30 5.50 -8.31 -4.02
N SER A 31 4.82 -9.35 -3.53
CA SER A 31 4.57 -10.58 -4.29
C SER A 31 3.63 -10.32 -5.48
N LYS A 32 3.51 -11.30 -6.40
CA LYS A 32 2.52 -11.23 -7.50
C LYS A 32 1.09 -11.01 -6.99
N THR A 33 0.73 -11.65 -5.87
CA THR A 33 -0.55 -11.44 -5.19
C THR A 33 -0.64 -10.05 -4.58
N GLY A 34 0.44 -9.58 -3.93
CA GLY A 34 0.52 -8.23 -3.38
C GLY A 34 0.31 -7.14 -4.43
N ARG A 35 0.87 -7.29 -5.63
CA ARG A 35 0.65 -6.35 -6.75
C ARG A 35 -0.83 -6.30 -7.19
N LYS A 36 -1.51 -7.46 -7.22
CA LYS A 36 -2.96 -7.51 -7.50
C LYS A 36 -3.78 -6.83 -6.40
N GLN A 37 -3.43 -7.06 -5.13
CA GLN A 37 -4.05 -6.41 -3.99
C GLN A 37 -3.88 -4.89 -4.04
N ALA A 38 -2.66 -4.40 -4.29
CA ALA A 38 -2.37 -2.98 -4.43
C ALA A 38 -3.25 -2.32 -5.52
N LYS A 39 -3.36 -2.95 -6.69
CA LYS A 39 -4.24 -2.45 -7.77
C LYS A 39 -5.71 -2.40 -7.36
N ALA A 40 -6.20 -3.38 -6.58
CA ALA A 40 -7.56 -3.38 -6.08
C ALA A 40 -7.79 -2.28 -5.02
N VAL A 41 -6.81 -2.03 -4.15
CA VAL A 41 -6.84 -0.93 -3.18
C VAL A 41 -6.88 0.42 -3.89
N CYS A 42 -6.03 0.65 -4.90
CA CYS A 42 -6.05 1.88 -5.71
C CYS A 42 -7.44 2.17 -6.26
N ARG A 43 -8.11 1.16 -6.85
CA ARG A 43 -9.48 1.33 -7.38
C ARG A 43 -10.49 1.73 -6.30
N ARG A 44 -10.41 1.13 -5.11
CA ARG A 44 -11.29 1.44 -3.99
C ARG A 44 -11.07 2.87 -3.47
N LEU A 45 -9.81 3.29 -3.32
CA LEU A 45 -9.47 4.62 -2.83
C LEU A 45 -9.82 5.72 -3.84
N ALA A 46 -9.62 5.47 -5.13
CA ALA A 46 -10.04 6.38 -6.19
C ALA A 46 -11.56 6.61 -6.16
N ALA A 47 -12.36 5.55 -5.99
CA ALA A 47 -13.81 5.67 -5.85
C ALA A 47 -14.26 6.40 -4.57
N LYS A 48 -13.38 6.52 -3.57
CA LYS A 48 -13.62 7.29 -2.34
C LYS A 48 -13.13 8.74 -2.43
N GLY A 49 -12.50 9.13 -3.54
CA GLY A 49 -11.99 10.50 -3.74
C GLY A 49 -10.72 10.81 -2.95
N ALA A 50 -9.87 9.82 -2.66
CA ALA A 50 -8.57 10.08 -2.03
C ALA A 50 -7.68 10.93 -2.95
N THR A 51 -7.18 12.06 -2.44
CA THR A 51 -6.45 13.07 -3.24
C THR A 51 -4.94 13.13 -2.95
N ALA A 52 -4.48 12.51 -1.87
CA ALA A 52 -3.07 12.46 -1.50
C ALA A 52 -2.67 11.05 -1.05
N VAL A 53 -1.41 10.69 -1.28
CA VAL A 53 -0.85 9.38 -0.92
C VAL A 53 0.45 9.61 -0.16
N TYR A 54 0.59 8.91 0.96
CA TYR A 54 1.79 8.87 1.79
C TYR A 54 2.12 7.39 2.06
N SER A 55 3.41 7.07 2.16
CA SER A 55 3.88 5.73 2.50
C SER A 55 5.01 5.79 3.52
N SER A 56 5.28 4.65 4.16
CA SER A 56 6.59 4.43 4.80
C SER A 56 7.69 4.60 3.75
N SER A 57 8.86 5.02 4.21
CA SER A 57 10.14 4.85 3.49
C SER A 57 10.44 3.38 3.25
#